data_AF-A0A3B4WY93-F1
#
_entry.id   AF-A0A3B4WY93-F1
#
_cell.length_a   1.000
_cell.length_b   1.000
_cell.length_c   1.000
_cell.angle_alpha   90.00
_cell.angle_beta   90.00
_cell.angle_gamma   90.00
#
_symmetry.space_group_name_H-M   'P 1'
#
loop_
_entity.id
_entity.type
_entity.pdbx_description
1 polymer ?
#
loop_
_entity_poly.entity_id
_entity_poly.type
_entity_poly.pdbx_seq_one_letter_code
_entity_poly.pdbx_strand_id
1 'polypeptide(L)'
;KSLHSPWCFLFDENDAKVLEYKSDLKQYWKRSHGHVISGLSSCPLFHHVFRTLDKASPEPASILLGHAETLLPLLSLLGLYKDQTPPTANNYHAQHGRSFRSGRIVPYAANLLFVLYDCQRGPRLQLLINESPVRFPGLEAEDAPLYRDVRATYRHLLDGCDFNRECEGRTGGRGPNTEL
;
A
#
# COMPACT_ATOMS: atom_id res chain seq x y z
N LYS A 1 -8.25 -28.61 20.98
CA LYS A 1 -8.76 -27.96 19.73
C LYS A 1 -7.77 -28.31 18.62
N SER A 2 -8.24 -28.79 17.46
CA SER A 2 -7.36 -29.02 16.31
C SER A 2 -6.70 -27.70 15.90
N LEU A 3 -5.40 -27.72 15.60
CA LEU A 3 -4.68 -26.55 15.08
C LEU A 3 -5.18 -26.16 13.67
N HIS A 4 -5.73 -27.13 12.93
CA HIS A 4 -6.22 -26.95 11.56
C HIS A 4 -7.74 -27.01 11.52
N SER A 5 -8.33 -26.04 10.83
CA SER A 5 -9.76 -26.00 10.53
C SER A 5 -10.11 -27.18 9.62
N PRO A 6 -11.18 -27.94 9.90
CA PRO A 6 -11.64 -29.01 9.01
C PRO A 6 -11.93 -28.53 7.59
N TRP A 7 -12.30 -27.25 7.42
CA TRP A 7 -12.53 -26.62 6.13
C TRP A 7 -11.29 -26.58 5.24
N CYS A 8 -10.08 -26.59 5.81
CA CYS A 8 -8.85 -26.60 5.03
C CYS A 8 -8.60 -27.93 4.30
N PHE A 9 -9.18 -29.05 4.77
CA PHE A 9 -9.02 -30.35 4.11
C PHE A 9 -9.88 -30.51 2.85
N LEU A 10 -10.84 -29.60 2.62
CA LEU A 10 -11.68 -29.62 1.43
C LEU A 10 -10.97 -29.08 0.18
N PHE A 11 -9.82 -28.43 0.35
CA PHE A 11 -9.09 -27.74 -0.71
C PHE A 11 -7.64 -28.19 -0.73
N ASP A 12 -7.07 -28.36 -1.92
CA ASP A 12 -5.64 -28.60 -2.07
C ASP A 12 -4.86 -27.28 -2.21
N GLU A 13 -3.54 -27.38 -2.43
CA GLU A 13 -2.69 -26.19 -2.58
C GLU A 13 -3.00 -25.40 -3.86
N ASN A 14 -3.44 -26.06 -4.93
CA ASN A 14 -3.81 -25.40 -6.18
C ASN A 14 -5.10 -24.61 -6.01
N ASP A 15 -6.09 -25.17 -5.33
CA ASP A 15 -7.31 -24.48 -4.94
C ASP A 15 -6.98 -23.24 -4.10
N ALA A 16 -6.10 -23.39 -3.11
CA ALA A 16 -5.66 -22.27 -2.26
C ALA A 16 -4.99 -21.15 -3.07
N LYS A 17 -4.15 -21.48 -4.06
CA LYS A 17 -3.52 -20.48 -4.95
C LYS A 17 -4.53 -19.73 -5.80
N VAL A 18 -5.57 -20.42 -6.30
CA VAL A 18 -6.67 -19.77 -7.04
C VAL A 18 -7.47 -18.83 -6.13
N LEU A 19 -7.75 -19.25 -4.90
CA LEU A 19 -8.45 -18.42 -3.91
C LEU A 19 -7.62 -17.20 -3.48
N GLU A 20 -6.31 -17.36 -3.28
CA GLU A 20 -5.38 -16.25 -3.04
C GLU A 20 -5.42 -15.26 -4.21
N TYR A 21 -5.32 -15.75 -5.44
CA TYR A 21 -5.33 -14.91 -6.63
C TYR A 21 -6.66 -14.16 -6.80
N LYS A 22 -7.80 -14.81 -6.52
CA LYS A 22 -9.11 -14.16 -6.50
C LYS A 22 -9.17 -13.02 -5.46
N SER A 23 -8.60 -13.23 -4.28
CA SER A 23 -8.49 -12.19 -3.25
C SER A 23 -7.61 -11.02 -3.73
N ASP A 24 -6.48 -11.34 -4.35
CA ASP A 24 -5.57 -10.34 -4.90
C ASP A 24 -6.23 -9.49 -5.98
N LEU A 25 -6.99 -10.10 -6.90
CA LEU A 25 -7.75 -9.34 -7.90
C LEU A 25 -8.73 -8.36 -7.24
N LYS A 26 -9.46 -8.81 -6.22
CA LYS A 26 -10.40 -7.93 -5.48
C LYS A 26 -9.65 -6.73 -4.88
N GLN A 27 -8.53 -6.97 -4.21
CA GLN A 27 -7.79 -5.92 -3.51
C GLN A 27 -7.04 -4.99 -4.48
N TYR A 28 -6.42 -5.55 -5.53
CA TYR A 28 -5.70 -4.81 -6.54
C TYR A 28 -6.62 -3.81 -7.26
N TRP A 29 -7.75 -4.29 -7.77
CA TRP A 29 -8.65 -3.49 -8.59
C TRP A 29 -9.55 -2.56 -7.79
N LYS A 30 -9.96 -2.93 -6.57
CA LYS A 30 -10.85 -2.07 -5.78
C LYS A 30 -10.11 -1.10 -4.85
N ARG A 31 -8.89 -1.40 -4.42
CA ARG A 31 -8.23 -0.72 -3.29
C ARG A 31 -6.77 -0.30 -3.54
N SER A 32 -6.19 -0.64 -4.69
CA SER A 32 -4.76 -0.41 -4.94
C SER A 32 -4.52 0.05 -6.39
N HIS A 33 -3.49 -0.47 -7.06
CA HIS A 33 -2.99 -0.02 -8.37
C HIS A 33 -3.95 -0.19 -9.56
N GLY A 34 -5.11 -0.81 -9.39
CA GLY A 34 -6.09 -0.94 -10.47
C GLY A 34 -6.63 0.40 -10.96
N HIS A 35 -6.72 1.40 -10.08
CA HIS A 35 -7.13 2.75 -10.44
C HIS A 35 -6.31 3.80 -9.69
N VAL A 36 -5.87 4.84 -10.40
CA VAL A 36 -5.05 5.92 -9.83
C VAL A 36 -5.76 6.59 -8.63
N ILE A 37 -7.07 6.80 -8.72
CA ILE A 37 -7.88 7.41 -7.65
C ILE A 37 -7.83 6.62 -6.34
N SER A 38 -7.64 5.30 -6.39
CA SER A 38 -7.54 4.48 -5.19
C SER A 38 -6.34 4.89 -4.34
N GLY A 39 -5.18 5.15 -4.96
CA GLY A 39 -4.01 5.68 -4.25
C GLY A 39 -4.22 7.11 -3.75
N LEU A 40 -4.77 7.99 -4.61
CA LEU A 40 -5.00 9.40 -4.28
C LEU A 40 -5.98 9.59 -3.11
N SER A 41 -6.88 8.63 -2.86
CA SER A 41 -7.71 8.66 -1.64
C SER A 41 -6.90 8.67 -0.34
N SER A 42 -5.62 8.31 -0.38
CA SER A 42 -4.69 8.33 0.76
C SER A 42 -3.88 9.62 0.91
N CYS A 43 -4.08 10.65 0.07
CA CYS A 43 -3.37 11.94 0.20
C CYS A 43 -3.36 12.47 1.65
N PRO A 44 -4.49 12.48 2.41
CA PRO A 44 -4.50 13.05 3.76
C PRO A 44 -3.61 12.28 4.74
N LEU A 45 -3.59 10.94 4.63
CA LEU A 45 -2.74 10.09 5.46
C LEU A 45 -1.27 10.24 5.08
N PHE A 46 -0.97 10.30 3.78
CA PHE A 46 0.38 10.55 3.27
C PHE A 46 0.93 11.90 3.77
N HIS A 47 0.16 12.98 3.66
CA HIS A 47 0.54 14.29 4.19
C HIS A 47 0.69 14.28 5.71
N HIS A 48 -0.20 13.59 6.43
CA HIS A 48 -0.10 13.44 7.87
C HIS A 48 1.24 12.80 8.28
N VAL A 49 1.61 11.67 7.66
CA VAL A 49 2.88 10.97 7.92
C VAL A 49 4.07 11.91 7.73
N PHE A 50 4.18 12.58 6.58
CA PHE A 50 5.33 13.45 6.29
C PHE A 50 5.37 14.70 7.18
N ARG A 51 4.21 15.26 7.54
CA ARG A 51 4.14 16.36 8.50
C ARG A 51 4.57 15.93 9.90
N THR A 52 4.25 14.70 10.31
CA THR A 52 4.71 14.16 11.60
C THR A 52 6.22 13.92 11.58
N LEU A 53 6.76 13.39 10.49
CA LEU A 53 8.21 13.21 10.29
C LEU A 53 8.97 14.55 10.31
N ASP A 54 8.43 15.61 9.72
CA ASP A 54 9.05 16.96 9.75
C ASP A 54 9.14 17.55 11.14
N LYS A 55 8.16 17.22 11.99
CA LYS A 55 8.00 17.80 13.32
C LYS A 55 8.83 17.10 14.38
N ALA A 56 9.66 16.11 14.03
CA ALA A 56 10.32 15.18 14.95
C ALA A 56 11.03 15.88 16.15
N SER A 57 10.24 16.19 17.20
CA SER A 57 10.54 16.52 18.60
C SER A 57 9.25 17.07 19.27
N PRO A 58 8.84 16.68 20.50
CA PRO A 58 9.38 15.66 21.41
C PRO A 58 8.56 14.36 21.48
N GLU A 59 7.53 14.18 20.65
CA GLU A 59 6.68 12.97 20.69
C GLU A 59 7.45 11.74 20.18
N PRO A 60 7.63 10.69 21.01
CA PRO A 60 8.52 9.57 20.68
C PRO A 60 7.96 8.64 19.57
N ALA A 61 6.64 8.63 19.36
CA ALA A 61 6.01 7.83 18.32
C ALA A 61 4.60 8.35 17.98
N SER A 62 4.16 8.13 16.74
CA SER A 62 2.77 8.31 16.33
C SER A 62 2.22 6.95 15.88
N ILE A 63 1.13 6.50 16.50
CA ILE A 63 0.51 5.20 16.24
C ILE A 63 -0.88 5.44 15.66
N LEU A 64 -1.12 4.90 14.47
CA LEU A 64 -2.39 4.97 13.77
C LEU A 64 -2.95 3.55 13.61
N LEU A 65 -4.23 3.37 13.88
CA LEU A 65 -4.94 2.13 13.64
C LEU A 65 -5.95 2.33 12.51
N GLY A 66 -6.04 1.35 11.63
CA GLY A 66 -6.92 1.40 10.48
C GLY A 66 -7.26 0.00 9.96
N HIS A 67 -7.68 -0.04 8.72
CA HIS A 67 -8.08 -1.27 8.04
C HIS A 67 -7.10 -1.64 6.93
N ALA A 68 -7.18 -2.87 6.41
CA ALA A 68 -6.44 -3.24 5.21
C ALA A 68 -6.76 -2.28 4.04
N GLU A 69 -8.02 -1.85 3.97
CA GLU A 69 -8.55 -0.91 2.98
C GLU A 69 -8.05 0.53 3.16
N THR A 70 -7.41 0.89 4.28
CA THR A 70 -6.71 2.18 4.43
C THR A 70 -5.22 2.07 4.12
N LEU A 71 -4.63 0.91 4.42
CA LEU A 71 -3.21 0.63 4.18
C LEU A 71 -2.92 0.41 2.69
N LEU A 72 -3.74 -0.36 1.97
CA LEU A 72 -3.55 -0.64 0.54
C LEU A 72 -3.50 0.62 -0.34
N PRO A 73 -4.40 1.62 -0.18
CA PRO A 73 -4.28 2.92 -0.82
C PRO A 73 -2.95 3.62 -0.57
N LEU A 74 -2.49 3.66 0.68
CA LEU A 74 -1.23 4.31 1.03
C LEU A 74 -0.03 3.62 0.37
N LEU A 75 0.01 2.28 0.40
CA LEU A 75 1.06 1.51 -0.26
C LEU A 75 1.04 1.72 -1.78
N SER A 76 -0.14 1.83 -2.37
CA SER A 76 -0.28 2.13 -3.80
C SER A 76 0.19 3.55 -4.13
N LEU A 77 -0.16 4.53 -3.30
CA LEU A 77 0.28 5.92 -3.43
C LEU A 77 1.80 6.06 -3.31
N LEU A 78 2.44 5.25 -2.45
CA LEU A 78 3.90 5.15 -2.33
C LEU A 78 4.56 4.44 -3.52
N GLY A 79 3.77 3.81 -4.40
CA GLY A 79 4.26 3.08 -5.57
C GLY A 79 4.72 1.64 -5.29
N LEU A 80 4.41 1.09 -4.12
CA LEU A 80 4.91 -0.22 -3.68
C LEU A 80 4.10 -1.38 -4.26
N TYR A 81 4.75 -2.50 -4.55
CA TYR A 81 4.12 -3.74 -5.06
C TYR A 81 3.31 -3.54 -6.35
N LYS A 82 3.69 -2.57 -7.20
CA LYS A 82 3.08 -2.41 -8.51
C LYS A 82 3.68 -3.42 -9.49
N ASP A 83 2.86 -4.35 -9.96
CA ASP A 83 3.28 -5.32 -10.98
C ASP A 83 3.50 -4.65 -12.34
N GLN A 84 4.50 -5.13 -13.08
CA GLN A 84 4.75 -4.67 -14.47
C GLN A 84 3.57 -5.03 -15.38
N THR A 85 3.06 -6.26 -15.24
CA THR A 85 1.81 -6.70 -15.88
C THR A 85 0.73 -6.79 -14.80
N PRO A 86 -0.35 -6.01 -14.88
CA PRO A 86 -1.42 -6.07 -13.88
C PRO A 86 -2.05 -7.47 -13.78
N PRO A 87 -2.43 -7.93 -12.57
CA PRO A 87 -3.18 -9.17 -12.41
C PRO A 87 -4.60 -8.98 -12.98
N THR A 88 -5.03 -9.88 -13.85
CA THR A 88 -6.37 -9.92 -14.45
C THR A 88 -7.00 -11.30 -14.26
N ALA A 89 -8.31 -11.42 -14.46
CA ALA A 89 -9.01 -12.70 -14.31
C ALA A 89 -8.48 -13.80 -15.27
N ASN A 90 -7.90 -13.42 -16.42
CA ASN A 90 -7.48 -14.35 -17.46
C ASN A 90 -5.97 -14.66 -17.48
N ASN A 91 -5.13 -14.02 -16.64
CA ASN A 91 -3.67 -14.23 -16.65
C ASN A 91 -3.12 -14.94 -15.40
N TYR A 92 -3.96 -15.65 -14.64
CA TYR A 92 -3.56 -16.40 -13.44
C TYR A 92 -2.29 -17.24 -13.64
N HIS A 93 -2.24 -18.04 -14.72
CA HIS A 93 -1.10 -18.92 -15.02
C HIS A 93 0.22 -18.18 -15.28
N ALA A 94 0.15 -16.90 -15.68
CA ALA A 94 1.33 -16.06 -15.89
C ALA A 94 1.71 -15.25 -14.63
N GLN A 95 0.85 -15.23 -13.60
CA GLN A 95 0.97 -14.36 -12.42
C GLN A 95 1.46 -15.08 -11.15
N HIS A 96 2.11 -16.23 -11.31
CA HIS A 96 2.73 -16.95 -10.19
C HIS A 96 3.90 -16.18 -9.55
N GLY A 97 4.52 -15.25 -10.29
CA GLY A 97 5.64 -14.41 -9.85
C GLY A 97 5.26 -12.98 -9.43
N ARG A 98 3.97 -12.67 -9.30
CA ARG A 98 3.49 -11.31 -8.98
C ARG A 98 4.03 -10.78 -7.66
N SER A 99 4.29 -9.48 -7.65
CA SER A 99 4.63 -8.67 -6.48
C SER A 99 3.40 -8.39 -5.62
N PHE A 100 2.25 -8.11 -6.23
CA PHE A 100 1.03 -7.82 -5.47
C PHE A 100 0.39 -9.10 -4.94
N ARG A 101 0.60 -9.36 -3.65
CA ARG A 101 -0.03 -10.46 -2.90
C ARG A 101 -0.65 -9.95 -1.63
N SER A 102 -1.97 -9.75 -1.64
CA SER A 102 -2.71 -9.13 -0.54
C SER A 102 -2.53 -9.90 0.77
N GLY A 103 -2.45 -11.23 0.75
CA GLY A 103 -2.20 -12.05 1.94
C GLY A 103 -0.82 -11.84 2.59
N ARG A 104 0.17 -11.31 1.84
CA ARG A 104 1.50 -10.98 2.37
C ARG A 104 1.67 -9.50 2.69
N ILE A 105 0.94 -8.64 1.98
CA ILE A 105 1.02 -7.19 2.15
C ILE A 105 0.13 -6.74 3.31
N VAL A 106 -1.11 -7.23 3.36
CA VAL A 106 -2.11 -6.87 4.37
C VAL A 106 -2.75 -8.10 5.05
N PRO A 107 -1.96 -8.99 5.68
CA PRO A 107 -2.52 -10.01 6.57
C PRO A 107 -3.26 -9.37 7.76
N TYR A 108 -3.93 -10.20 8.58
CA TYR A 108 -4.40 -9.73 9.88
C TYR A 108 -3.22 -9.18 10.71
N ALA A 109 -3.46 -8.04 11.36
CA ALA A 109 -2.44 -7.28 12.10
C ALA A 109 -1.26 -6.77 11.26
N ALA A 110 -1.46 -6.59 9.94
CA ALA A 110 -0.48 -5.93 9.09
C ALA A 110 -0.11 -4.53 9.61
N ASN A 111 1.16 -4.17 9.44
CA ASN A 111 1.72 -2.92 9.91
C ASN A 111 2.65 -2.29 8.88
N LEU A 112 2.73 -0.96 8.93
CA LEU A 112 3.61 -0.12 8.13
C LEU A 112 4.29 0.86 9.07
N LEU A 113 5.62 0.81 9.13
CA LEU A 113 6.42 1.65 10.00
C LEU A 113 7.33 2.57 9.17
N PHE A 114 7.34 3.84 9.54
CA PHE A 114 8.31 4.83 9.09
C PHE A 114 9.25 5.14 10.25
N VAL A 115 10.52 4.78 10.12
CA VAL A 115 11.54 4.99 11.16
C VAL A 115 12.50 6.08 10.72
N LEU A 116 12.47 7.21 11.41
CA LEU A 116 13.36 8.33 11.16
C LEU A 116 14.56 8.26 12.12
N TYR A 117 15.73 7.99 11.56
CA TYR A 117 17.00 7.96 12.29
C TYR A 117 17.66 9.32 12.27
N ASP A 118 18.20 9.73 13.42
CA ASP A 118 19.16 10.82 13.49
C ASP A 118 20.57 10.27 13.19
N CYS A 119 21.19 10.76 12.12
CA CYS A 119 22.47 10.29 11.63
C CYS A 119 23.40 11.48 11.38
N GLN A 120 24.71 11.28 11.51
CA GLN A 120 25.71 12.35 11.36
C GLN A 120 25.63 13.12 10.04
N ARG A 121 25.18 12.47 8.96
CA ARG A 121 25.05 13.06 7.61
C ARG A 121 23.63 13.56 7.30
N GLY A 122 22.81 13.76 8.33
CA GLY A 122 21.41 14.15 8.23
C GLY A 122 20.44 12.97 8.43
N PRO A 123 19.15 13.25 8.67
CA PRO A 123 18.17 12.24 9.01
C PRO A 123 17.94 11.25 7.88
N ARG A 124 17.77 9.97 8.24
CA ARG A 124 17.55 8.86 7.31
C ARG A 124 16.21 8.21 7.61
N LEU A 125 15.47 7.83 6.57
CA LEU A 125 14.14 7.26 6.71
C LEU A 125 14.12 5.81 6.22
N GLN A 126 13.76 4.88 7.09
CA GLN A 126 13.52 3.48 6.74
C GLN A 126 12.02 3.19 6.71
N LEU A 127 11.62 2.36 5.74
CA LEU A 127 10.27 1.81 5.63
C LEU A 127 10.28 0.33 6.01
N LEU A 128 9.33 -0.08 6.86
CA LEU A 128 9.11 -1.49 7.15
C LEU A 128 7.65 -1.84 6.91
N ILE A 129 7.42 -3.00 6.28
CA ILE A 129 6.10 -3.58 6.07
C ILE A 129 6.10 -4.96 6.69
N ASN A 130 5.19 -5.20 7.64
CA ASN A 130 5.14 -6.45 8.41
C ASN A 130 6.54 -6.78 8.96
N GLU A 131 7.13 -5.80 9.67
CA GLU A 131 8.44 -5.88 10.32
C GLU A 131 9.64 -6.14 9.39
N SER A 132 9.42 -6.14 8.08
CA SER A 132 10.46 -6.41 7.09
C SER A 132 10.85 -5.11 6.36
N PRO A 133 12.15 -4.79 6.24
CA PRO A 133 12.58 -3.61 5.50
C PRO A 133 12.12 -3.64 4.04
N VAL A 134 11.62 -2.51 3.55
CA VAL A 134 11.21 -2.32 2.15
C VAL A 134 11.86 -1.06 1.62
N ARG A 135 12.30 -1.10 0.36
CA ARG A 135 12.94 0.05 -0.29
C ARG A 135 11.90 0.95 -0.94
N PHE A 136 12.14 2.26 -0.87
CA PHE A 136 11.32 3.25 -1.56
C PHE A 136 11.54 3.13 -3.08
N PRO A 137 10.48 3.12 -3.90
CA PRO A 137 10.59 3.19 -5.35
C PRO A 137 11.40 4.42 -5.79
N GLY A 138 12.38 4.21 -6.67
CA GLY A 138 13.34 5.23 -7.12
C GLY A 138 14.53 5.45 -6.20
N LEU A 139 14.62 4.76 -5.05
CA LEU A 139 15.73 4.83 -4.08
C LEU A 139 16.17 3.43 -3.63
N GLU A 140 16.32 2.49 -4.57
CA GLU A 140 16.55 1.07 -4.28
C GLU A 140 18.00 0.69 -3.87
N ALA A 141 18.90 1.67 -3.85
CA ALA A 141 20.32 1.46 -3.52
C ALA A 141 20.57 1.24 -2.01
N GLU A 142 19.70 1.78 -1.14
CA GLU A 142 19.87 1.75 0.31
C GLU A 142 18.52 1.47 1.00
N ASP A 143 18.54 0.74 2.13
CA ASP A 143 17.31 0.43 2.88
C ASP A 143 16.79 1.63 3.71
N ALA A 144 17.66 2.61 3.98
CA ALA A 144 17.35 3.82 4.75
C ALA A 144 17.97 5.07 4.09
N PRO A 145 17.44 5.53 2.95
CA PRO A 145 17.94 6.71 2.25
C PRO A 145 17.82 8.00 3.07
N LEU A 146 18.49 9.06 2.64
CA LEU A 146 18.36 10.38 3.28
C LEU A 146 16.91 10.86 3.18
N TYR A 147 16.37 11.37 4.29
CA TYR A 147 14.98 11.80 4.36
C TYR A 147 14.64 12.88 3.32
N ARG A 148 15.59 13.78 3.03
CA ARG A 148 15.45 14.81 1.99
C ARG A 148 15.28 14.22 0.58
N ASP A 149 15.92 13.09 0.29
CA ASP A 149 15.87 12.46 -1.02
C ASP A 149 14.51 11.76 -1.18
N VAL A 150 14.00 11.12 -0.11
CA VAL A 150 12.63 10.60 -0.08
C VAL A 150 11.60 11.71 -0.31
N ARG A 151 11.76 12.87 0.35
CA ARG A 151 10.90 14.04 0.11
C ARG A 151 10.97 14.52 -1.34
N ALA A 152 12.15 14.56 -1.93
CA ALA A 152 12.33 14.96 -3.33
C ALA A 152 11.61 13.98 -4.28
N THR A 153 11.73 12.67 -4.06
CA THR A 153 11.04 11.63 -4.84
C THR A 153 9.53 11.81 -4.82
N TYR A 154 8.95 12.10 -3.65
CA TYR A 154 7.50 12.29 -3.50
C TYR A 154 7.02 13.75 -3.55
N ARG A 155 7.84 14.69 -4.03
CA ARG A 155 7.50 16.13 -4.05
C ARG A 155 6.17 16.41 -4.75
N HIS A 156 5.91 15.73 -5.86
CA HIS A 156 4.66 15.86 -6.61
C HIS A 156 3.41 15.52 -5.79
N LEU A 157 3.51 14.58 -4.84
CA LEU A 157 2.41 14.25 -3.93
C LEU A 157 2.35 15.19 -2.73
N LEU A 158 3.52 15.57 -2.19
CA LEU A 158 3.59 16.49 -1.05
C LEU A 158 2.99 17.86 -1.40
N ASP A 159 3.24 18.36 -2.62
CA ASP A 159 2.80 19.69 -3.04
C ASP A 159 1.45 19.68 -3.79
N GLY A 160 1.05 18.53 -4.37
CA GLY A 160 -0.04 18.48 -5.36
C GLY A 160 -1.19 17.51 -5.10
N CYS A 161 -1.10 16.62 -4.11
CA CYS A 161 -2.12 15.60 -3.82
C CYS A 161 -3.28 16.23 -3.01
N ASP A 162 -4.35 16.66 -3.67
CA ASP A 162 -5.52 17.26 -2.99
C ASP A 162 -6.70 16.28 -2.94
N PHE A 163 -6.95 15.70 -1.77
CA PHE A 163 -8.03 14.73 -1.58
C PHE A 163 -9.42 15.27 -1.97
N ASN A 164 -9.73 16.52 -1.64
CA ASN A 164 -11.07 17.05 -1.90
C ASN A 164 -11.27 17.21 -3.40
N ARG A 165 -10.27 17.76 -4.09
CA ARG A 165 -10.30 17.90 -5.55
C ARG A 165 -10.39 16.56 -6.28
N GLU A 166 -9.64 15.55 -5.82
CA GLU A 166 -9.63 14.22 -6.46
C GLU A 166 -10.94 13.45 -6.22
N CYS A 167 -11.58 13.65 -5.06
CA CYS A 167 -12.82 12.96 -4.68
C CYS A 167 -14.11 13.76 -4.96
N GLU A 168 -14.02 15.02 -5.39
CA GLU A 168 -15.15 15.78 -5.91
C GLU A 168 -15.65 15.14 -7.21
N GLY A 169 -16.83 14.53 -7.14
CA GLY A 169 -17.50 14.02 -8.33
C GLY A 169 -17.75 15.17 -9.31
N ARG A 170 -17.29 15.02 -10.56
CA ARG A 170 -17.71 15.92 -11.64
C ARG A 170 -19.23 16.04 -11.59
N THR A 171 -19.76 17.26 -11.59
CA THR A 171 -21.20 17.57 -11.69
C THR A 171 -21.73 17.25 -13.10
N GLY A 172 -21.52 16.02 -13.56
CA GLY A 172 -21.86 15.57 -14.91
C GLY A 172 -22.32 14.12 -14.90
N GLY A 173 -23.63 13.94 -14.80
CA GLY A 173 -24.38 12.71 -15.14
C GLY A 173 -24.02 11.47 -14.34
N ARG A 174 -24.89 11.08 -13.39
CA ARG A 174 -24.95 9.69 -12.93
C ARG A 174 -25.21 8.81 -14.16
N GLY A 175 -24.18 8.11 -14.64
CA GLY A 175 -24.37 6.98 -15.54
C GLY A 175 -25.32 5.97 -14.88
N PRO A 176 -26.13 5.23 -15.65
CA PRO A 176 -27.13 4.35 -15.08
C PRO A 176 -26.46 3.35 -14.14
N ASN A 177 -26.94 3.31 -12.89
CA ASN A 177 -26.58 2.30 -11.91
C ASN A 177 -26.77 0.93 -12.56
N THR A 178 -25.66 0.26 -12.89
CA THR A 178 -25.70 -1.18 -13.14
C THR A 178 -25.56 -1.81 -11.77
N GLU A 179 -26.70 -1.99 -11.11
CA GLU A 179 -26.80 -2.88 -9.96
C GLU A 179 -26.42 -4.30 -10.43
N LEU A 180 -25.53 -4.93 -9.67
CA LEU A 180 -25.17 -6.34 -9.77
C LEU A 180 -26.00 -7.13 -8.76
#